data_AF-A0A962QBN2-F1
#
_entry.id   AF-A0A962QBN2-F1
#
_cell.length_a   1.000
_cell.length_b   1.000
_cell.length_c   1.000
_cell.angle_alpha   90.00
_cell.angle_beta   90.00
_cell.angle_gamma   90.00
#
_symmetry.space_group_name_H-M   'P 1'
#
loop_
_entity.id
_entity.type
_entity.pdbx_description
1 polymer ?
#
loop_
_entity_poly.entity_id
_entity_poly.type
_entity_poly.pdbx_seq_one_letter_code
_entity_poly.pdbx_strand_id
1 'polypeptide(L)'
;NPLLRELKSLGLGIKGKNTKFIPEIYKTASIQDRIALLQGLLDTDGYVNAQGNDIHFTNVNKQLIDDFTEISRSLGLKVTVSTKENQNGLFYRARISGNIPFNIFRLDRKLERFKLRKSKNTFDMCAITSITKLDEKAISHCIVVSNPNHLYITNDYIVTHNSYYHAAKLVNQFWFEQGARLKMGASLKKYVNSKGTWQYLQEYANHLNAHTAWVRPIKGSAGAWEQKIEVKKEGRLIEVGLKSLIEFTSFEKDATAGVGGPCYSPDTQILMSNYKYKSIKDIKLGDKIIGADGKFKKVTKLFEGQDTMYQITQSLGITYNVTSNHMLYLYDTRKKDFVKIAASEFNNLSNYRREKFLKGIKYSGYLGENKELFIDPYYLGAYLGNGCSYD
;
A
#
# COMPACT_ATOMS: atom_id res chain seq x y z
N ASN A 1 -41.34 11.45 13.63
CA ASN A 1 -39.96 11.61 14.13
C ASN A 1 -39.01 11.63 12.94
N PRO A 2 -38.48 12.81 12.55
CA PRO A 2 -37.56 12.99 11.41
C PRO A 2 -36.33 12.08 11.47
N LEU A 3 -35.69 11.94 12.64
CA LEU A 3 -34.53 11.09 12.86
C LEU A 3 -34.83 9.61 12.55
N LEU A 4 -36.00 9.10 12.96
CA LEU A 4 -36.39 7.72 12.64
C LEU A 4 -36.62 7.50 11.13
N ARG A 5 -37.07 8.54 10.41
CA ARG A 5 -37.24 8.48 8.95
C ARG A 5 -35.87 8.43 8.25
N GLU A 6 -34.93 9.22 8.72
CA GLU A 6 -33.55 9.25 8.20
C GLU A 6 -32.81 7.94 8.49
N LEU A 7 -32.89 7.42 9.72
CA LEU A 7 -32.33 6.10 10.07
C LEU A 7 -32.88 5.00 9.17
N LYS A 8 -34.21 4.98 8.95
CA LYS A 8 -34.84 4.03 8.00
C LYS A 8 -34.36 4.22 6.57
N SER A 9 -34.17 5.46 6.11
CA SER A 9 -33.65 5.74 4.76
C SER A 9 -32.21 5.25 4.57
N LEU A 10 -31.44 5.18 5.66
CA LEU A 10 -30.09 4.61 5.69
C LEU A 10 -30.09 3.08 5.90
N GLY A 11 -31.26 2.45 5.98
CA GLY A 11 -31.41 1.01 6.23
C GLY A 11 -31.23 0.59 7.69
N LEU A 12 -31.15 1.54 8.64
CA LEU A 12 -30.97 1.29 10.07
C LEU A 12 -32.32 1.15 10.79
N GLY A 13 -32.38 0.28 11.80
CA GLY A 13 -33.57 0.13 12.66
C GLY A 13 -34.71 -0.71 12.09
N ILE A 14 -34.41 -1.64 11.17
CA ILE A 14 -35.34 -2.69 10.72
C ILE A 14 -35.38 -3.80 11.79
N LYS A 15 -36.53 -4.42 12.07
CA LYS A 15 -36.64 -5.46 13.11
C LYS A 15 -36.01 -6.79 12.65
N GLY A 16 -35.19 -7.40 13.52
CA GLY A 16 -34.44 -8.64 13.27
C GLY A 16 -32.95 -8.45 13.62
N LYS A 17 -32.31 -9.39 14.35
CA LYS A 17 -30.91 -9.24 14.78
C LYS A 17 -29.98 -8.92 13.59
N ASN A 18 -29.09 -7.93 13.76
CA ASN A 18 -28.10 -7.38 12.81
C ASN A 18 -28.53 -6.18 11.91
N THR A 19 -29.22 -5.17 12.46
CA THR A 19 -29.60 -3.97 11.69
C THR A 19 -28.77 -2.71 11.95
N LYS A 20 -27.75 -2.79 12.82
CA LYS A 20 -26.81 -1.70 13.06
C LYS A 20 -25.54 -1.96 12.24
N PHE A 21 -25.32 -1.14 11.22
CA PHE A 21 -24.11 -1.12 10.40
C PHE A 21 -23.75 0.34 10.13
N ILE A 22 -22.54 0.61 9.66
CA ILE A 22 -22.16 1.97 9.27
C ILE A 22 -22.49 2.16 7.79
N PRO A 23 -23.37 3.12 7.40
CA PRO A 23 -23.70 3.32 6.00
C PRO A 23 -22.49 3.81 5.18
N GLU A 24 -22.41 3.35 3.93
CA GLU A 24 -21.28 3.63 3.03
C GLU A 24 -20.97 5.13 2.83
N ILE A 25 -22.00 5.98 2.89
CA ILE A 25 -21.82 7.44 2.80
C ILE A 25 -20.96 8.00 3.94
N TYR A 26 -21.01 7.40 5.13
CA TYR A 26 -20.19 7.78 6.29
C TYR A 26 -18.81 7.15 6.25
N LYS A 27 -18.67 5.93 5.71
CA LYS A 27 -17.36 5.27 5.54
C LYS A 27 -16.42 6.03 4.63
N THR A 28 -16.97 6.83 3.73
CA THR A 28 -16.25 7.55 2.67
C THR A 28 -16.30 9.08 2.84
N ALA A 29 -16.86 9.53 3.96
CA ALA A 29 -16.96 10.94 4.34
C ALA A 29 -15.58 11.53 4.68
N SER A 30 -15.56 12.82 4.99
CA SER A 30 -14.34 13.54 5.33
C SER A 30 -13.62 12.89 6.51
N ILE A 31 -12.32 13.15 6.65
CA ILE A 31 -11.56 12.69 7.84
C ILE A 31 -12.27 13.12 9.13
N GLN A 32 -12.76 14.35 9.21
CA GLN A 32 -13.39 14.88 10.43
C GLN A 32 -14.70 14.15 10.75
N ASP A 33 -15.51 13.86 9.74
CA ASP A 33 -16.77 13.14 9.92
C ASP A 33 -16.53 11.70 10.38
N ARG A 34 -15.53 11.03 9.81
CA ARG A 34 -15.15 9.67 10.23
C ARG A 34 -14.57 9.65 11.64
N ILE A 35 -13.79 10.67 12.02
CA ILE A 35 -13.31 10.83 13.40
C ILE A 35 -14.50 11.04 14.35
N ALA A 36 -15.45 11.89 14.00
CA ALA A 36 -16.65 12.15 14.79
C ALA A 36 -17.49 10.88 14.99
N LEU A 37 -17.71 10.10 13.93
CA LEU A 37 -18.39 8.81 13.99
C LEU A 37 -17.66 7.81 14.90
N LEU A 38 -16.34 7.70 14.73
CA LEU A 38 -15.51 6.83 15.57
C LEU A 38 -15.60 7.23 17.04
N GLN A 39 -15.56 8.52 17.34
CA GLN A 39 -15.72 9.07 18.68
C GLN A 39 -17.08 8.68 19.28
N GLY A 40 -18.17 8.78 18.53
CA GLY A 40 -19.50 8.39 19.02
C GLY A 40 -19.61 6.90 19.39
N LEU A 41 -19.08 6.02 18.54
CA LEU A 41 -18.99 4.57 18.81
C LEU A 41 -18.16 4.28 20.06
N LEU A 42 -16.99 4.92 20.15
CA LEU A 42 -16.07 4.71 21.25
C LEU A 42 -16.54 5.32 22.55
N ASP A 43 -17.27 6.44 22.55
CA ASP A 43 -17.75 7.11 23.75
C ASP A 43 -18.94 6.40 24.40
N THR A 44 -19.78 5.77 23.59
CA THR A 44 -20.90 4.96 24.06
C THR A 44 -20.43 3.60 24.58
N ASP A 45 -19.92 2.74 23.71
CA ASP A 45 -19.66 1.32 24.03
C ASP A 45 -18.17 0.93 23.92
N GLY A 46 -17.31 1.90 23.61
CA GLY A 46 -15.86 1.71 23.67
C GLY A 46 -15.32 1.69 25.11
N TYR A 47 -14.27 0.92 25.31
CA TYR A 47 -13.53 0.82 26.57
C TYR A 47 -12.14 1.46 26.43
N VAL A 48 -11.70 2.14 27.50
CA VAL A 48 -10.32 2.55 27.70
C VAL A 48 -9.92 2.28 29.16
N ASN A 49 -8.79 1.60 29.36
CA ASN A 49 -8.26 1.34 30.71
C ASN A 49 -7.70 2.61 31.36
N ALA A 50 -7.43 2.55 32.66
CA ALA A 50 -6.89 3.69 33.42
C ALA A 50 -5.52 4.16 32.90
N GLN A 51 -4.72 3.27 32.31
CA GLN A 51 -3.41 3.59 31.74
C GLN A 51 -3.48 4.20 30.32
N GLY A 52 -4.66 4.23 29.70
CA GLY A 52 -4.88 4.81 28.36
C GLY A 52 -4.25 4.04 27.21
N ASN A 53 -3.85 2.78 27.40
CA ASN A 53 -3.11 1.98 26.41
C ASN A 53 -3.85 0.70 25.96
N ASP A 54 -4.98 0.38 26.58
CA ASP A 54 -5.91 -0.65 26.11
C ASP A 54 -7.22 0.01 25.73
N ILE A 55 -7.43 0.13 24.42
CA ILE A 55 -8.63 0.72 23.83
C ILE A 55 -9.29 -0.35 22.97
N HIS A 56 -10.56 -0.64 23.21
CA HIS A 56 -11.28 -1.59 22.38
C HIS A 56 -12.78 -1.30 22.31
N PHE A 57 -13.37 -1.66 21.18
CA PHE A 57 -14.81 -1.69 20.94
C PHE A 57 -15.24 -3.16 20.87
N THR A 58 -16.29 -3.53 21.60
CA THR A 58 -16.77 -4.91 21.69
C THR A 58 -18.22 -4.96 21.28
N ASN A 59 -18.61 -5.90 20.41
CA ASN A 59 -20.01 -6.04 20.01
C ASN A 59 -20.31 -7.49 19.59
N VAL A 60 -21.57 -7.89 19.68
CA VAL A 60 -22.06 -9.18 19.19
C VAL A 60 -22.33 -9.15 17.68
N ASN A 61 -22.59 -7.97 17.11
CA ASN A 61 -22.80 -7.80 15.68
C ASN A 61 -21.46 -7.72 14.94
N LYS A 62 -21.12 -8.78 14.20
CA LYS A 62 -19.89 -8.87 13.41
C LYS A 62 -19.80 -7.76 12.35
N GLN A 63 -20.90 -7.43 11.68
CA GLN A 63 -20.91 -6.40 10.64
C GLN A 63 -20.47 -5.04 11.19
N LEU A 64 -20.99 -4.66 12.36
CA LEU A 64 -20.63 -3.38 13.00
C LEU A 64 -19.15 -3.36 13.42
N ILE A 65 -18.58 -4.50 13.81
CA ILE A 65 -17.17 -4.64 14.16
C ILE A 65 -16.28 -4.54 12.91
N ASP A 66 -16.71 -5.14 11.81
CA ASP A 66 -16.02 -5.04 10.52
C ASP A 66 -16.07 -3.59 10.01
N ASP A 67 -17.21 -2.92 10.09
CA ASP A 67 -17.39 -1.51 9.71
C ASP A 67 -16.55 -0.56 10.59
N PHE A 68 -16.55 -0.78 11.91
CA PHE A 68 -15.70 -0.04 12.85
C PHE A 68 -14.22 -0.21 12.51
N THR A 69 -13.82 -1.44 12.17
CA THR A 69 -12.44 -1.77 11.79
C THR A 69 -12.07 -1.09 10.49
N GLU A 70 -12.96 -1.08 9.50
CA GLU A 70 -12.77 -0.42 8.21
C GLU A 70 -12.56 1.09 8.39
N ILE A 71 -13.46 1.77 9.12
CA ILE A 71 -13.33 3.21 9.35
C ILE A 71 -12.09 3.55 10.16
N SER A 72 -11.81 2.80 11.22
CA SER A 72 -10.61 3.02 12.02
C SER A 72 -9.33 2.91 11.16
N ARG A 73 -9.24 1.87 10.32
CA ARG A 73 -8.12 1.69 9.39
C ARG A 73 -8.07 2.78 8.32
N SER A 74 -9.23 3.27 7.86
CA SER A 74 -9.33 4.38 6.90
C SER A 74 -8.83 5.72 7.45
N LEU A 75 -8.73 5.85 8.77
CA LEU A 75 -8.13 6.98 9.47
C LEU A 75 -6.65 6.72 9.85
N GLY A 76 -6.09 5.60 9.40
CA GLY A 76 -4.71 5.19 9.70
C GLY A 76 -4.53 4.56 11.08
N LEU A 77 -5.62 4.21 11.79
CA LEU A 77 -5.52 3.52 13.08
C LEU A 77 -5.27 2.02 12.88
N LYS A 78 -4.42 1.47 13.74
CA LYS A 78 -4.20 0.03 13.82
C LYS A 78 -5.27 -0.63 14.68
N VAL A 79 -6.01 -1.56 14.06
CA VAL A 79 -7.07 -2.35 14.70
C VAL A 79 -6.86 -3.85 14.53
N THR A 80 -6.87 -4.57 15.64
CA THR A 80 -6.84 -6.04 15.70
C THR A 80 -8.19 -6.56 16.19
N VAL A 81 -8.77 -7.52 15.47
CA VAL A 81 -10.06 -8.13 15.82
C VAL A 81 -9.82 -9.52 16.42
N SER A 82 -10.50 -9.83 17.52
CA SER A 82 -10.51 -11.16 18.14
C SER A 82 -11.94 -11.62 18.38
N THR A 83 -12.23 -12.88 18.03
CA THR A 83 -13.47 -13.56 18.40
C THR A 83 -13.34 -14.15 19.80
N LYS A 84 -14.36 -13.99 20.63
CA LYS A 84 -14.42 -14.52 22.00
C LYS A 84 -15.79 -15.14 22.25
N GLU A 85 -15.85 -16.01 23.24
CA GLU A 85 -17.08 -16.68 23.66
C GLU A 85 -17.24 -16.55 25.17
N ASN A 86 -18.46 -16.32 25.62
CA ASN A 86 -18.85 -16.37 27.02
C ASN A 86 -20.16 -17.13 27.19
N GLN A 87 -20.69 -17.16 28.40
CA GLN A 87 -21.97 -17.82 28.73
C GLN A 87 -23.16 -17.30 27.90
N ASN A 88 -23.07 -16.08 27.35
CA ASN A 88 -24.12 -15.44 26.54
C ASN A 88 -23.89 -15.59 25.02
N GLY A 89 -22.85 -16.33 24.61
CA GLY A 89 -22.52 -16.63 23.22
C GLY A 89 -21.27 -15.92 22.68
N LEU A 90 -21.16 -15.91 21.35
CA LEU A 90 -20.03 -15.35 20.62
C LEU A 90 -20.10 -13.81 20.60
N PHE A 91 -18.95 -13.17 20.82
CA PHE A 91 -18.79 -11.74 20.68
C PHE A 91 -17.44 -11.39 20.08
N TYR A 92 -17.35 -10.22 19.46
CA TYR A 92 -16.16 -9.77 18.75
C TYR A 92 -15.58 -8.54 19.44
N ARG A 93 -14.25 -8.46 19.52
CA ARG A 93 -13.53 -7.33 20.10
C ARG A 93 -12.55 -6.76 19.09
N ALA A 94 -12.72 -5.49 18.75
CA ALA A 94 -11.80 -4.71 17.94
C ALA A 94 -10.92 -3.82 18.85
N ARG A 95 -9.62 -4.13 18.95
CA ARG A 95 -8.65 -3.39 19.76
C ARG A 95 -7.89 -2.38 18.92
N ILE A 96 -7.93 -1.11 19.31
CA ILE A 96 -7.07 -0.05 18.76
C ILE A 96 -5.73 -0.07 19.50
N SER A 97 -4.63 0.01 18.76
CA SER A 97 -3.27 0.05 19.32
C SER A 97 -2.33 0.83 18.39
N GLY A 98 -1.05 0.94 18.77
CA GLY A 98 -0.05 1.61 17.92
C GLY A 98 -0.09 3.13 18.04
N ASN A 99 0.32 3.82 16.98
CA ASN A 99 0.29 5.27 16.93
C ASN A 99 -1.15 5.77 16.71
N ILE A 100 -1.64 6.62 17.60
CA ILE A 100 -2.97 7.24 17.51
C ILE A 100 -2.76 8.74 17.30
N PRO A 101 -2.90 9.26 16.05
CA PRO A 101 -2.45 10.61 15.70
C PRO A 101 -3.44 11.73 16.06
N PHE A 102 -4.68 11.39 16.45
CA PHE A 102 -5.74 12.34 16.79
C PHE A 102 -6.55 11.82 17.98
N ASN A 103 -7.38 12.69 18.56
CA ASN A 103 -8.21 12.33 19.69
C ASN A 103 -9.39 11.45 19.25
N ILE A 104 -9.54 10.26 19.84
CA ILE A 104 -10.56 9.27 19.49
C ILE A 104 -11.75 9.25 20.46
N PHE A 105 -11.77 10.13 21.46
CA PHE A 105 -12.89 10.31 22.39
C PHE A 105 -13.32 11.79 22.43
N ARG A 106 -14.57 12.06 22.83
CA ARG A 106 -15.08 13.40 23.22
C ARG A 106 -15.48 13.46 24.69
N LEU A 107 -15.86 12.34 25.32
CA LEU A 107 -16.29 12.35 26.71
C LEU A 107 -15.12 12.59 27.68
N ASP A 108 -15.27 13.57 28.57
CA ASP A 108 -14.25 13.97 29.55
C ASP A 108 -13.69 12.79 30.35
N ARG A 109 -14.56 11.91 30.88
CA ARG A 109 -14.16 10.71 31.63
C ARG A 109 -13.21 9.77 30.86
N LYS A 110 -13.27 9.77 29.52
CA LYS A 110 -12.42 8.95 28.64
C LYS A 110 -11.18 9.74 28.22
N LEU A 111 -11.30 11.04 28.02
CA LEU A 111 -10.17 11.95 27.76
C LEU A 111 -9.19 12.03 28.93
N GLU A 112 -9.67 12.00 30.17
CA GLU A 112 -8.82 11.94 31.36
C GLU A 112 -7.93 10.71 31.37
N ARG A 113 -8.43 9.59 30.85
CA ARG A 113 -7.71 8.30 30.74
C ARG A 113 -6.84 8.23 29.49
N PHE A 114 -7.30 8.82 28.39
CA PHE A 114 -6.63 8.80 27.09
C PHE A 114 -5.87 10.10 26.84
N LYS A 115 -4.55 10.07 27.10
CA LYS A 115 -3.66 11.18 26.74
C LYS A 115 -3.04 10.94 25.37
N LEU A 116 -3.26 11.87 24.44
CA LEU A 116 -2.65 11.83 23.11
C LEU A 116 -1.13 11.84 23.23
N ARG A 117 -0.46 10.78 22.75
CA ARG A 117 0.99 10.70 22.74
C ARG A 117 1.50 11.03 21.35
N LYS A 118 2.34 12.06 21.24
CA LYS A 118 3.05 12.35 19.98
C LYS A 118 4.07 11.24 19.72
N SER A 119 3.79 10.37 18.75
CA SER A 119 4.79 9.42 18.25
C SER A 119 5.90 10.17 17.51
N LYS A 120 7.16 9.72 17.69
CA LYS A 120 8.30 10.20 16.89
C LYS A 120 8.25 9.69 15.44
N ASN A 121 7.51 8.61 15.17
CA ASN A 121 7.36 8.02 13.85
C ASN A 121 5.98 8.33 13.28
N THR A 122 5.93 8.67 11.98
CA THR A 122 4.70 9.02 11.25
C THR A 122 3.91 7.80 10.75
N PHE A 123 4.41 6.58 10.97
CA PHE A 123 3.85 5.35 10.40
C PHE A 123 3.92 4.17 11.37
N ASP A 124 2.95 3.25 11.26
CA ASP A 124 2.91 2.01 12.02
C ASP A 124 3.72 0.90 11.33
N MET A 125 4.48 0.18 12.14
CA MET A 125 5.37 -0.89 11.69
C MET A 125 4.67 -2.25 11.81
N CYS A 126 4.62 -2.99 10.70
CA CYS A 126 3.99 -4.29 10.56
C CYS A 126 5.05 -5.38 10.43
N ALA A 127 5.01 -6.46 11.21
CA ALA A 127 5.99 -7.54 11.06
C ALA A 127 5.51 -8.52 9.99
N ILE A 128 6.40 -8.97 9.10
CA ILE A 128 6.13 -10.16 8.29
C ILE A 128 6.25 -11.36 9.22
N THR A 129 5.19 -12.15 9.36
CA THR A 129 5.15 -13.33 10.23
C THR A 129 5.55 -14.59 9.49
N SER A 130 5.18 -14.71 8.21
CA SER A 130 5.60 -15.82 7.36
C SER A 130 5.58 -15.43 5.90
N ILE A 131 6.45 -16.08 5.13
CA ILE A 131 6.41 -16.09 3.66
C ILE A 131 6.44 -17.54 3.21
N THR A 132 5.36 -17.99 2.60
CA THR A 132 5.19 -19.37 2.16
C THR A 132 5.20 -19.42 0.65
N LYS A 133 6.13 -20.19 0.08
CA LYS A 133 6.11 -20.50 -1.36
C LYS A 133 4.90 -21.38 -1.65
N LEU A 134 4.09 -21.01 -2.64
CA LEU A 134 2.98 -21.81 -3.13
C LEU A 134 3.50 -22.70 -4.28
N ASP A 135 3.02 -23.93 -4.35
CA ASP A 135 3.58 -24.96 -5.25
C ASP A 135 3.25 -24.71 -6.74
N GLU A 136 2.28 -23.85 -7.02
CA GLU A 136 1.78 -23.60 -8.36
C GLU A 136 2.23 -22.24 -8.92
N LYS A 137 2.52 -22.22 -10.22
CA LYS A 137 2.60 -20.96 -10.97
C LYS A 137 1.19 -20.44 -11.18
N ALA A 138 0.93 -19.20 -10.77
CA ALA A 138 -0.37 -18.57 -10.96
C ALA A 138 -0.26 -17.33 -11.85
N ILE A 139 -1.40 -16.96 -12.43
CA ILE A 139 -1.54 -15.68 -13.12
C ILE A 139 -1.35 -14.56 -12.10
N SER A 140 -0.68 -13.49 -12.51
CA SER A 140 -0.36 -12.33 -11.69
C SER A 140 -0.69 -11.07 -12.48
N HIS A 141 -1.15 -10.03 -11.78
CA HIS A 141 -1.52 -8.75 -12.36
C HIS A 141 -0.74 -7.62 -11.70
N CYS A 142 -0.38 -6.60 -12.49
CA CYS A 142 0.25 -5.38 -12.04
C CYS A 142 -0.43 -4.17 -12.70
N ILE A 143 -0.45 -3.04 -12.00
CA ILE A 143 -0.88 -1.75 -12.54
C ILE A 143 0.20 -0.68 -12.32
N VAL A 144 0.25 0.33 -13.20
CA VAL A 144 1.08 1.54 -13.02
C VAL A 144 0.18 2.75 -12.93
N VAL A 145 0.51 3.67 -12.03
CA VAL A 145 -0.25 4.91 -11.79
C VAL A 145 0.56 6.18 -12.12
N SER A 146 -0.16 7.29 -12.31
CA SER A 146 0.36 8.55 -12.85
C SER A 146 1.23 9.42 -11.91
N ASN A 147 1.74 8.93 -10.78
CA ASN A 147 2.64 9.70 -9.91
C ASN A 147 4.13 9.43 -10.23
N PRO A 148 5.06 10.34 -9.88
CA PRO A 148 6.50 10.16 -10.12
C PRO A 148 7.08 8.87 -9.52
N ASN A 149 6.50 8.43 -8.40
CA ASN A 149 6.94 7.22 -7.70
C ASN A 149 6.10 5.98 -8.07
N HIS A 150 5.10 6.07 -8.95
CA HIS A 150 4.22 4.95 -9.36
C HIS A 150 3.57 4.13 -8.20
N LEU A 151 3.46 4.72 -7.01
CA LEU A 151 2.97 4.08 -5.78
C LEU A 151 1.44 4.17 -5.65
N TYR A 152 0.80 3.07 -5.25
CA TYR A 152 -0.63 3.00 -4.96
C TYR A 152 -0.93 2.13 -3.72
N ILE A 153 -2.13 2.28 -3.17
CA ILE A 153 -2.62 1.54 -2.00
C ILE A 153 -3.39 0.29 -2.47
N THR A 154 -2.93 -0.90 -2.07
CA THR A 154 -3.72 -2.14 -2.16
C THR A 154 -4.58 -2.31 -0.90
N ASN A 155 -5.36 -3.40 -0.79
CA ASN A 155 -6.00 -3.80 0.46
C ASN A 155 -5.05 -3.67 1.66
N ASP A 156 -5.55 -3.04 2.74
CA ASP A 156 -4.82 -2.77 4.00
C ASP A 156 -3.56 -1.87 3.91
N TYR A 157 -3.47 -0.97 2.92
CA TYR A 157 -2.52 0.17 2.94
C TYR A 157 -1.04 -0.17 2.67
N ILE A 158 -0.76 -1.17 1.82
CA ILE A 158 0.59 -1.59 1.39
C ILE A 158 0.99 -0.88 0.08
N VAL A 159 2.28 -0.56 -0.08
CA VAL A 159 2.86 0.28 -1.15
C VAL A 159 3.83 -0.51 -2.05
N THR A 160 3.76 -0.38 -3.39
CA THR A 160 4.71 -1.02 -4.34
C THR A 160 5.17 -0.13 -5.51
N HIS A 161 6.37 -0.40 -6.06
CA HIS A 161 7.03 0.38 -7.14
C HIS A 161 7.77 -0.53 -8.14
N ASN A 162 7.42 -0.49 -9.44
CA ASN A 162 7.77 -1.59 -10.34
C ASN A 162 8.60 -1.28 -11.62
N SER A 163 9.02 -0.03 -11.95
CA SER A 163 9.81 0.17 -13.20
C SER A 163 10.94 1.21 -13.14
N TYR A 164 10.72 2.39 -12.57
CA TYR A 164 11.73 3.46 -12.52
C TYR A 164 13.01 3.08 -11.73
N TYR A 165 12.89 2.24 -10.70
CA TYR A 165 14.02 1.80 -9.87
C TYR A 165 14.98 0.87 -10.63
N HIS A 166 14.45 -0.05 -11.44
CA HIS A 166 15.28 -0.94 -12.25
C HIS A 166 16.02 -0.16 -13.33
N ALA A 167 15.37 0.84 -13.92
CA ALA A 167 16.02 1.78 -14.83
C ALA A 167 17.15 2.56 -14.12
N ALA A 168 16.89 3.14 -12.94
CA ALA A 168 17.91 3.86 -12.17
C ALA A 168 19.11 2.96 -11.78
N LYS A 169 18.87 1.71 -11.39
CA LYS A 169 19.95 0.74 -11.11
C LYS A 169 20.80 0.49 -12.35
N LEU A 170 20.17 0.25 -13.50
CA LEU A 170 20.87 0.01 -14.76
C LEU A 170 21.73 1.22 -15.18
N VAL A 171 21.19 2.44 -15.09
CA VAL A 171 21.98 3.66 -15.39
C VAL A 171 23.13 3.81 -14.40
N ASN A 172 22.94 3.59 -13.11
CA ASN A 172 24.01 3.73 -12.12
C ASN A 172 25.16 2.74 -12.36
N GLN A 173 24.85 1.48 -12.69
CA GLN A 173 25.88 0.51 -13.05
C GLN A 173 26.60 0.90 -14.35
N PHE A 174 25.85 1.36 -15.36
CA PHE A 174 26.43 1.88 -16.60
C PHE A 174 27.36 3.08 -16.36
N TRP A 175 27.02 3.96 -15.42
CA TRP A 175 27.72 5.23 -15.17
C TRP A 175 28.96 5.11 -14.28
N PHE A 176 28.89 4.23 -13.27
CA PHE A 176 29.86 4.16 -12.18
C PHE A 176 30.70 2.88 -12.17
N GLU A 177 30.23 1.79 -12.78
CA GLU A 177 31.01 0.55 -12.87
C GLU A 177 31.84 0.52 -14.17
N GLN A 178 33.13 0.20 -14.04
CA GLN A 178 34.03 0.13 -15.18
C GLN A 178 33.76 -1.14 -15.99
N GLY A 179 33.38 -0.99 -17.27
CA GLY A 179 33.18 -2.12 -18.19
C GLY A 179 31.84 -2.84 -18.03
N ALA A 180 30.83 -2.20 -17.45
CA ALA A 180 29.51 -2.78 -17.25
C ALA A 180 28.87 -3.23 -18.57
N ARG A 181 28.40 -4.48 -18.66
CA ARG A 181 27.66 -5.01 -19.81
C ARG A 181 26.25 -5.40 -19.39
N LEU A 182 25.30 -4.55 -19.71
CA LEU A 182 23.91 -4.67 -19.27
C LEU A 182 23.00 -4.99 -20.45
N LYS A 183 22.07 -5.92 -20.24
CA LYS A 183 21.09 -6.31 -21.26
C LYS A 183 19.68 -6.18 -20.70
N MET A 184 18.78 -5.61 -21.48
CA MET A 184 17.35 -5.55 -21.16
C MET A 184 16.58 -6.39 -22.17
N GLY A 185 15.95 -7.47 -21.70
CA GLY A 185 15.04 -8.27 -22.51
C GLY A 185 13.59 -7.81 -22.31
N ALA A 186 12.82 -7.74 -23.38
CA ALA A 186 11.37 -7.69 -23.28
C ALA A 186 10.69 -8.55 -24.33
N SER A 187 9.47 -8.99 -24.01
CA SER A 187 8.58 -9.73 -24.89
C SER A 187 8.33 -8.96 -26.20
N LEU A 188 7.84 -7.72 -26.12
CA LEU A 188 7.67 -6.83 -27.27
C LEU A 188 8.61 -5.63 -27.24
N LYS A 189 9.10 -5.22 -28.43
CA LYS A 189 9.96 -4.05 -28.62
C LYS A 189 9.38 -2.77 -28.03
N LYS A 190 8.05 -2.62 -28.02
CA LYS A 190 7.35 -1.46 -27.45
C LYS A 190 7.59 -1.23 -25.95
N TYR A 191 7.99 -2.27 -25.21
CA TYR A 191 8.23 -2.16 -23.76
C TYR A 191 9.64 -1.69 -23.41
N VAL A 192 10.60 -1.83 -24.32
CA VAL A 192 12.01 -1.46 -24.09
C VAL A 192 12.51 -0.37 -25.02
N ASN A 193 11.71 0.07 -25.98
CA ASN A 193 12.06 1.19 -26.85
C ASN A 193 11.96 2.56 -26.12
N SER A 194 12.15 3.65 -26.87
CA SER A 194 12.11 5.04 -26.39
C SER A 194 10.81 5.47 -25.70
N LYS A 195 9.70 4.73 -25.86
CA LYS A 195 8.41 4.98 -25.18
C LYS A 195 8.15 3.99 -24.01
N GLY A 196 9.04 3.01 -23.83
CA GLY A 196 9.01 1.99 -22.80
C GLY A 196 10.01 2.27 -21.68
N THR A 197 10.64 1.23 -21.16
CA THR A 197 11.63 1.32 -20.07
C THR A 197 12.82 2.22 -20.41
N TRP A 198 13.16 2.38 -21.69
CA TRP A 198 14.24 3.27 -22.12
C TRP A 198 13.97 4.75 -21.84
N GLN A 199 12.70 5.15 -21.81
CA GLN A 199 12.32 6.52 -21.44
C GLN A 199 12.82 6.84 -20.02
N TYR A 200 12.63 5.92 -19.08
CA TYR A 200 13.06 6.12 -17.70
C TYR A 200 14.58 6.14 -17.55
N LEU A 201 15.32 5.36 -18.37
CA LEU A 201 16.78 5.47 -18.43
C LEU A 201 17.21 6.86 -18.89
N GLN A 202 16.56 7.38 -19.94
CA GLN A 202 16.84 8.72 -20.47
C GLN A 202 16.54 9.82 -19.46
N GLU A 203 15.37 9.77 -18.81
CA GLU A 203 14.98 10.71 -17.76
C GLU A 203 15.98 10.72 -16.61
N TYR A 204 16.41 9.54 -16.16
CA TYR A 204 17.37 9.42 -15.05
C TYR A 204 18.78 9.87 -15.45
N ALA A 205 19.25 9.53 -16.66
CA ALA A 205 20.51 10.04 -17.19
C ALA A 205 20.51 11.57 -17.31
N ASN A 206 19.41 12.15 -17.79
CA ASN A 206 19.24 13.61 -17.86
C ASN A 206 19.23 14.24 -16.46
N HIS A 207 18.57 13.59 -15.50
CA HIS A 207 18.58 14.03 -14.10
C HIS A 207 20.00 14.03 -13.52
N LEU A 208 20.79 12.98 -13.72
CA LEU A 208 22.19 12.92 -13.29
C LEU A 208 23.03 14.02 -13.95
N ASN A 209 22.89 14.23 -15.25
CA ASN A 209 23.60 15.30 -15.95
C ASN A 209 23.24 16.70 -15.44
N ALA A 210 21.97 16.93 -15.06
CA ALA A 210 21.50 18.23 -14.60
C ALA A 210 21.82 18.50 -13.11
N HIS A 211 21.92 17.46 -12.28
CA HIS A 211 22.02 17.60 -10.82
C HIS A 211 23.38 17.15 -10.26
N THR A 212 24.27 16.65 -11.12
CA THR A 212 25.60 16.21 -10.71
C THR A 212 26.65 16.81 -11.65
N ALA A 213 27.85 17.09 -11.14
CA ALA A 213 28.99 17.49 -11.97
C ALA A 213 29.58 16.33 -12.80
N TRP A 214 28.95 15.15 -12.78
CA TRP A 214 29.47 13.91 -13.31
C TRP A 214 28.86 13.62 -14.68
N VAL A 215 29.09 14.51 -15.66
CA VAL A 215 28.61 14.29 -17.03
C VAL A 215 29.43 13.18 -17.69
N ARG A 216 28.74 12.13 -18.16
CA ARG A 216 29.34 11.05 -18.97
C ARG A 216 28.79 11.13 -20.39
N PRO A 217 29.65 11.31 -21.40
CA PRO A 217 29.23 11.24 -22.79
C PRO A 217 28.72 9.82 -23.10
N ILE A 218 27.48 9.74 -23.59
CA ILE A 218 26.87 8.49 -24.02
C ILE A 218 26.81 8.50 -25.54
N LYS A 219 27.39 7.48 -26.19
CA LYS A 219 27.24 7.24 -27.62
C LYS A 219 26.07 6.29 -27.87
N GLY A 220 25.33 6.52 -28.95
CA GLY A 220 24.25 5.64 -29.41
C GLY A 220 22.84 6.22 -29.27
N SER A 221 21.85 5.45 -29.67
CA SER A 221 20.43 5.83 -29.71
C SER A 221 19.60 4.95 -28.78
N ALA A 222 18.29 5.21 -28.70
CA ALA A 222 17.38 4.36 -27.94
C ALA A 222 17.50 2.90 -28.37
N GLY A 223 18.04 2.07 -27.47
CA GLY A 223 18.26 0.63 -27.65
C GLY A 223 19.69 0.15 -27.59
N ALA A 224 20.67 1.05 -27.70
CA ALA A 224 22.06 0.74 -27.43
C ALA A 224 22.78 2.01 -26.98
N TRP A 225 23.22 2.04 -25.73
CA TRP A 225 24.12 3.07 -25.22
C TRP A 225 25.48 2.47 -24.94
N GLU A 226 26.51 3.22 -25.32
CA GLU A 226 27.90 2.92 -25.10
C GLU A 226 28.57 4.09 -24.38
N GLN A 227 29.44 3.75 -23.43
CA GLN A 227 30.29 4.70 -22.74
C GLN A 227 31.73 4.21 -22.72
N LYS A 228 32.65 5.06 -23.16
CA LYS A 228 34.11 4.84 -23.12
C LYS A 228 34.82 6.17 -22.94
N ILE A 229 35.98 6.17 -22.27
CA ILE A 229 36.74 7.40 -22.02
C ILE A 229 37.55 7.74 -23.28
N GLU A 230 37.43 8.97 -23.76
CA GLU A 230 38.25 9.50 -24.84
C GLU A 230 39.26 10.50 -24.27
N VAL A 231 40.53 10.29 -24.58
CA VAL A 231 41.63 11.19 -24.16
C VAL A 231 42.36 11.66 -25.41
N LYS A 232 42.64 12.96 -25.50
CA LYS A 232 43.42 13.53 -26.59
C LYS A 232 44.90 13.36 -26.29
N LYS A 233 45.62 12.56 -27.08
CA LYS A 233 47.07 12.38 -26.98
C LYS A 233 47.69 12.71 -28.34
N GLU A 234 48.66 13.62 -28.36
CA GLU A 234 49.35 14.06 -29.59
C GLU A 234 48.39 14.52 -30.71
N GLY A 235 47.33 15.24 -30.35
CA GLY A 235 46.35 15.77 -31.31
C GLY A 235 45.30 14.76 -31.80
N ARG A 236 45.44 13.46 -31.49
CA ARG A 236 44.47 12.40 -31.84
C ARG A 236 43.62 12.01 -30.64
N LEU A 237 42.34 11.75 -30.88
CA LEU A 237 41.45 11.15 -29.88
C LEU A 237 41.76 9.66 -29.78
N ILE A 238 42.13 9.20 -28.59
CA ILE A 238 42.41 7.79 -28.30
C ILE A 238 41.43 7.34 -27.22
N GLU A 239 40.79 6.20 -27.45
CA GLU A 239 39.89 5.60 -26.47
C GLU A 239 40.69 4.82 -25.42
N VAL A 240 40.46 5.11 -24.13
CA VAL A 240 41.18 4.53 -23.00
C VAL A 240 40.20 3.84 -22.05
N GLY A 241 40.59 2.70 -21.48
CA GLY A 241 39.80 1.97 -20.49
C GLY A 241 38.77 0.97 -21.05
N LEU A 242 37.99 0.38 -20.15
CA LEU A 242 36.97 -0.63 -20.48
C LEU A 242 35.67 0.04 -20.95
N LYS A 243 35.05 -0.55 -21.97
CA LYS A 243 33.78 -0.10 -22.56
C LYS A 243 32.59 -0.59 -21.72
N SER A 244 31.73 0.34 -21.31
CA SER A 244 30.41 0.01 -20.75
C SER A 244 29.34 0.04 -21.85
N LEU A 245 28.41 -0.92 -21.82
CA LEU A 245 27.35 -1.11 -22.79
C LEU A 245 26.03 -1.39 -22.07
N ILE A 246 24.96 -0.75 -22.52
CA ILE A 246 23.60 -1.18 -22.23
C ILE A 246 22.82 -1.33 -23.55
N GLU A 247 22.27 -2.52 -23.77
CA GLU A 247 21.50 -2.86 -24.97
C GLU A 247 20.14 -3.45 -24.60
N PHE A 248 19.10 -3.21 -25.40
CA PHE A 248 17.88 -4.01 -25.30
C PHE A 248 17.79 -5.04 -26.42
N THR A 249 17.12 -6.14 -26.12
CA THR A 249 16.62 -7.08 -27.11
C THR A 249 15.12 -7.30 -26.88
N SER A 250 14.39 -7.50 -27.98
CA SER A 250 13.00 -7.94 -27.91
C SER A 250 12.90 -9.38 -28.40
N PHE A 251 12.14 -10.20 -27.68
CA PHE A 251 11.91 -11.59 -28.03
C PHE A 251 10.79 -11.76 -29.08
N GLU A 252 10.19 -10.66 -29.56
CA GLU A 252 9.11 -10.60 -30.56
C GLU A 252 7.94 -11.56 -30.22
N LYS A 253 7.67 -11.72 -28.92
CA LYS A 253 6.57 -12.52 -28.38
C LYS A 253 5.65 -11.60 -27.62
N ASP A 254 4.34 -11.74 -27.77
CA ASP A 254 3.39 -10.92 -27.03
C ASP A 254 3.60 -11.08 -25.51
N ALA A 255 3.57 -9.96 -24.77
CA ALA A 255 3.76 -9.92 -23.32
C ALA A 255 2.64 -10.59 -22.53
N THR A 256 1.56 -10.95 -23.19
CA THR A 256 0.51 -11.78 -22.62
C THR A 256 1.03 -13.13 -22.16
N ALA A 257 2.23 -13.56 -22.60
CA ALA A 257 2.94 -14.72 -22.06
C ALA A 257 4.35 -14.39 -21.53
N GLY A 258 4.48 -14.18 -20.22
CA GLY A 258 5.62 -14.78 -19.50
C GLY A 258 6.83 -13.94 -19.09
N VAL A 259 6.73 -12.63 -18.88
CA VAL A 259 7.77 -11.89 -18.09
C VAL A 259 7.14 -11.23 -16.87
N GLY A 260 7.02 -12.01 -15.79
CA GLY A 260 6.44 -11.62 -14.52
C GLY A 260 7.13 -10.40 -13.91
N GLY A 261 6.42 -9.27 -13.89
CA GLY A 261 6.77 -8.13 -13.05
C GLY A 261 6.54 -8.42 -11.56
N PRO A 262 6.83 -7.46 -10.67
CA PRO A 262 6.54 -7.56 -9.24
C PRO A 262 5.01 -7.48 -9.03
N CYS A 263 4.31 -8.58 -9.28
CA CYS A 263 2.86 -8.60 -9.46
C CYS A 263 2.14 -9.27 -8.30
N TYR A 264 0.85 -8.98 -8.23
CA TYR A 264 -0.07 -9.48 -7.22
C TYR A 264 -0.92 -10.61 -7.79
N SER A 265 -1.52 -11.42 -6.93
CA SER A 265 -2.57 -12.35 -7.36
C SER A 265 -3.75 -11.61 -8.00
N PRO A 266 -4.48 -12.22 -8.94
CA PRO A 266 -5.60 -11.59 -9.65
C PRO A 266 -6.70 -11.09 -8.72
N ASP A 267 -6.85 -11.76 -7.57
CA ASP A 267 -7.87 -11.50 -6.55
C ASP A 267 -7.46 -10.42 -5.53
N THR A 268 -6.23 -9.90 -5.62
CA THR A 268 -5.78 -8.80 -4.77
C THR A 268 -6.65 -7.57 -5.03
N GLN A 269 -7.33 -7.07 -4.01
CA GLN A 269 -8.19 -5.90 -4.20
C GLN A 269 -7.40 -4.60 -4.03
N ILE A 270 -7.76 -3.64 -4.86
CA ILE A 270 -7.20 -2.29 -4.91
C ILE A 270 -8.28 -1.30 -4.49
N LEU A 271 -7.89 -0.31 -3.69
CA LEU A 271 -8.79 0.75 -3.26
C LEU A 271 -8.98 1.76 -4.39
N MET A 272 -10.19 1.79 -4.95
CA MET A 272 -10.56 2.68 -6.05
C MET A 272 -10.88 4.09 -5.55
N SER A 273 -10.91 5.06 -6.44
CA SER A 273 -11.27 6.46 -6.12
C SER A 273 -12.69 6.64 -5.57
N ASN A 274 -13.60 5.73 -5.90
CA ASN A 274 -14.94 5.68 -5.29
C ASN A 274 -14.95 4.98 -3.92
N TYR A 275 -13.77 4.74 -3.34
CA TYR A 275 -13.54 4.06 -2.06
C TYR A 275 -14.04 2.63 -1.96
N LYS A 276 -14.39 2.02 -3.10
CA LYS A 276 -14.71 0.59 -3.17
C LYS A 276 -13.48 -0.20 -3.53
N TYR A 277 -13.45 -1.44 -3.08
CA TYR A 277 -12.43 -2.40 -3.49
C TYR A 277 -12.78 -3.01 -4.84
N LYS A 278 -11.78 -3.11 -5.69
CA LYS A 278 -11.89 -3.77 -6.99
C LYS A 278 -10.71 -4.70 -7.16
N SER A 279 -10.97 -5.92 -7.61
CA SER A 279 -9.93 -6.89 -7.92
C SER A 279 -8.97 -6.33 -8.95
N ILE A 280 -7.66 -6.54 -8.76
CA ILE A 280 -6.63 -6.02 -9.68
C ILE A 280 -6.83 -6.53 -11.12
N LYS A 281 -7.35 -7.75 -11.30
CA LYS A 281 -7.71 -8.33 -12.61
C LYS A 281 -8.80 -7.56 -13.35
N ASP A 282 -9.68 -6.87 -12.63
CA ASP A 282 -10.82 -6.15 -13.22
C ASP A 282 -10.48 -4.69 -13.53
N ILE A 283 -9.30 -4.22 -13.14
CA ILE A 283 -8.86 -2.83 -13.32
C ILE A 283 -8.58 -2.56 -14.79
N LYS A 284 -9.10 -1.43 -15.28
CA LYS A 284 -8.97 -1.00 -16.67
C LYS A 284 -8.04 0.21 -16.78
N LEU A 285 -7.46 0.39 -17.96
CA LEU A 285 -6.71 1.60 -18.29
C LEU A 285 -7.59 2.83 -18.08
N GLY A 286 -7.07 3.81 -17.34
CA GLY A 286 -7.78 5.03 -17.01
C GLY A 286 -8.65 4.98 -15.75
N ASP A 287 -8.80 3.81 -15.12
CA ASP A 287 -9.41 3.71 -13.78
C ASP A 287 -8.67 4.62 -12.79
N LYS A 288 -9.41 5.21 -11.86
CA LYS A 288 -8.86 6.07 -10.80
C LYS A 288 -8.81 5.30 -9.49
N ILE A 289 -7.63 5.25 -8.87
CA ILE A 289 -7.36 4.54 -7.61
C ILE A 289 -6.76 5.48 -6.55
N ILE A 290 -6.72 5.04 -5.29
CA ILE A 290 -6.10 5.81 -4.21
C ILE A 290 -4.59 5.54 -4.17
N GLY A 291 -3.81 6.60 -4.31
CA GLY A 291 -2.36 6.59 -4.22
C GLY A 291 -1.87 6.45 -2.78
N ALA A 292 -0.60 6.09 -2.62
CA ALA A 292 0.05 6.03 -1.31
C ALA A 292 0.13 7.38 -0.59
N ASP A 293 -0.31 8.49 -1.18
CA ASP A 293 -0.45 9.82 -0.57
C ASP A 293 -1.90 10.10 -0.12
N GLY A 294 -2.79 9.11 -0.19
CA GLY A 294 -4.21 9.24 0.09
C GLY A 294 -5.00 10.01 -0.98
N LYS A 295 -4.37 10.40 -2.10
CA LYS A 295 -4.97 11.16 -3.21
C LYS A 295 -5.27 10.28 -4.40
N PHE A 296 -6.19 10.70 -5.25
CA PHE A 296 -6.54 9.95 -6.47
C PHE A 296 -5.42 9.95 -7.51
N LYS A 297 -5.21 8.79 -8.15
CA LYS A 297 -4.24 8.56 -9.24
C LYS A 297 -4.91 7.78 -10.37
N LYS A 298 -4.48 8.04 -11.61
CA LYS A 298 -5.01 7.35 -12.79
C LYS A 298 -4.13 6.16 -13.15
N VAL A 299 -4.73 5.03 -13.49
CA VAL A 299 -4.05 3.84 -14.03
C VAL A 299 -3.63 4.11 -15.47
N THR A 300 -2.33 3.98 -15.74
CA THR A 300 -1.71 4.31 -17.02
C THR A 300 -1.24 3.07 -17.78
N LYS A 301 -0.95 1.95 -17.10
CA LYS A 301 -0.55 0.67 -17.70
C LYS A 301 -1.08 -0.52 -16.87
N LEU A 302 -1.37 -1.63 -17.55
CA LEU A 302 -1.74 -2.93 -16.98
C LEU A 302 -0.72 -3.97 -17.46
N PHE A 303 -0.37 -4.94 -16.60
CA PHE A 303 0.49 -6.06 -16.97
C PHE A 303 -0.07 -7.36 -16.39
N GLU A 304 0.10 -8.44 -17.14
CA GLU A 304 -0.24 -9.80 -16.76
C GLU A 304 0.99 -10.69 -16.96
N GLY A 305 1.15 -11.70 -16.11
CA GLY A 305 2.21 -12.69 -16.24
C GLY A 305 1.96 -13.91 -15.37
N GLN A 306 2.77 -14.95 -15.53
CA GLN A 306 2.71 -16.14 -14.67
C GLN A 306 4.03 -16.30 -13.92
N ASP A 307 3.95 -16.56 -12.63
CA ASP A 307 5.11 -16.84 -11.78
C ASP A 307 4.72 -17.71 -10.59
N THR A 308 5.72 -18.29 -9.91
CA THR A 308 5.53 -18.94 -8.63
C THR A 308 5.08 -17.92 -7.60
N MET A 309 3.97 -18.21 -6.92
CA MET A 309 3.39 -17.31 -5.94
C MET A 309 3.98 -17.55 -4.55
N TYR A 310 4.06 -16.48 -3.78
CA TYR A 310 4.46 -16.46 -2.39
C TYR A 310 3.35 -15.80 -1.59
N GLN A 311 2.83 -16.51 -0.60
CA GLN A 311 1.88 -15.97 0.36
C GLN A 311 2.64 -15.23 1.45
N ILE A 312 2.39 -13.93 1.57
CA ILE A 312 2.96 -13.06 2.59
C ILE A 312 1.92 -12.89 3.69
N THR A 313 2.24 -13.38 4.88
CA THR A 313 1.45 -13.15 6.08
C THR A 313 2.14 -12.12 6.94
N GLN A 314 1.38 -11.16 7.44
CA GLN A 314 1.90 -10.10 8.29
C GLN A 314 1.10 -10.02 9.59
N SER A 315 1.70 -9.46 10.63
CA SER A 315 1.05 -9.38 11.94
C SER A 315 -0.11 -8.37 11.95
N LEU A 316 -0.05 -7.32 11.13
CA LEU A 316 -0.98 -6.17 11.17
C LEU A 316 -1.58 -5.78 9.80
N GLY A 317 -1.27 -6.55 8.75
CA GLY A 317 -1.76 -6.35 7.39
C GLY A 317 -2.48 -7.59 6.88
N ILE A 318 -3.15 -7.49 5.73
CA ILE A 318 -3.74 -8.67 5.09
C ILE A 318 -2.66 -9.69 4.74
N THR A 319 -3.07 -10.95 4.68
CA THR A 319 -2.35 -11.94 3.90
C THR A 319 -2.57 -11.66 2.42
N TYR A 320 -1.49 -11.61 1.64
CA TYR A 320 -1.56 -11.37 0.20
C TYR A 320 -0.57 -12.26 -0.54
N ASN A 321 -0.89 -12.57 -1.80
CA ASN A 321 -0.07 -13.44 -2.63
C ASN A 321 0.63 -12.61 -3.70
N VAL A 322 1.94 -12.81 -3.85
CA VAL A 322 2.79 -12.07 -4.79
C VAL A 322 3.69 -13.00 -5.58
N THR A 323 4.21 -12.52 -6.71
CA THR A 323 5.20 -13.24 -7.50
C THR A 323 6.55 -13.36 -6.78
N SER A 324 7.39 -14.30 -7.22
CA SER A 324 8.69 -14.57 -6.60
C SER A 324 9.61 -13.35 -6.54
N ASN A 325 9.58 -12.55 -7.61
CA ASN A 325 10.38 -11.33 -7.77
C ASN A 325 9.70 -10.09 -7.19
N HIS A 326 8.58 -10.24 -6.47
CA HIS A 326 7.91 -9.11 -5.84
C HIS A 326 8.78 -8.50 -4.74
N MET A 327 9.14 -7.23 -4.90
CA MET A 327 10.00 -6.52 -3.95
C MET A 327 9.20 -6.09 -2.72
N LEU A 328 9.53 -6.67 -1.57
CA LEU A 328 9.02 -6.27 -0.26
C LEU A 328 9.77 -5.03 0.21
N TYR A 329 9.02 -3.96 0.50
CA TYR A 329 9.55 -2.72 1.05
C TYR A 329 9.44 -2.76 2.57
N LEU A 330 10.58 -2.94 3.24
CA LEU A 330 10.66 -3.13 4.68
C LEU A 330 11.54 -2.05 5.30
N TYR A 331 11.11 -1.47 6.39
CA TYR A 331 11.91 -0.60 7.22
C TYR A 331 12.82 -1.45 8.12
N ASP A 332 14.14 -1.23 8.07
CA ASP A 332 15.11 -1.84 8.98
C ASP A 332 15.28 -0.93 10.20
N THR A 333 14.77 -1.36 11.36
CA THR A 333 14.80 -0.57 12.60
C THR A 333 16.21 -0.22 13.09
N ARG A 334 17.23 -0.99 12.72
CA ARG A 334 18.62 -0.71 13.13
C ARG A 334 19.22 0.39 12.29
N LYS A 335 19.01 0.32 10.97
CA LYS A 335 19.53 1.29 10.01
C LYS A 335 18.70 2.58 9.99
N LYS A 336 17.46 2.51 10.47
CA LYS A 336 16.44 3.57 10.35
C LYS A 336 16.22 3.97 8.89
N ASP A 337 16.22 2.97 8.01
CA ASP A 337 16.13 3.14 6.57
C ASP A 337 15.38 1.98 5.92
N PHE A 338 14.91 2.18 4.70
CA PHE A 338 14.20 1.19 3.92
C PHE A 338 15.15 0.23 3.22
N VAL A 339 14.81 -1.05 3.28
CA VAL A 339 15.44 -2.11 2.51
C VAL A 339 14.40 -2.76 1.60
N LYS A 340 14.85 -3.20 0.44
CA LYS A 340 14.03 -3.91 -0.55
C LYS A 340 14.56 -5.33 -0.69
N ILE A 341 13.68 -6.31 -0.57
CA ILE A 341 14.05 -7.73 -0.64
C ILE A 341 12.99 -8.44 -1.46
N ALA A 342 13.38 -9.27 -2.43
CA ALA A 342 12.41 -10.07 -3.17
C ALA A 342 11.69 -11.05 -2.24
N ALA A 343 10.43 -11.37 -2.52
CA ALA A 343 9.66 -12.32 -1.73
C ALA A 343 10.35 -13.69 -1.62
N SER A 344 10.96 -14.15 -2.72
CA SER A 344 11.75 -15.40 -2.76
C SER A 344 13.02 -15.35 -1.91
N GLU A 345 13.64 -14.19 -1.76
CA GLU A 345 14.91 -14.01 -1.04
C GLU A 345 14.71 -13.76 0.46
N PHE A 346 13.53 -13.33 0.88
CA PHE A 346 13.29 -12.96 2.27
C PHE A 346 13.58 -14.12 3.23
N ASN A 347 13.21 -15.36 2.87
CA ASN A 347 13.47 -16.54 3.68
C ASN A 347 14.95 -16.94 3.79
N ASN A 348 15.83 -16.39 2.94
CA ASN A 348 17.28 -16.61 3.02
C ASN A 348 17.94 -15.80 4.14
N LEU A 349 17.22 -14.83 4.73
CA LEU A 349 17.71 -14.03 5.84
C LEU A 349 17.59 -14.81 7.16
N SER A 350 18.50 -14.53 8.10
CA SER A 350 18.42 -15.10 9.45
C SER A 350 17.10 -14.74 10.14
N ASN A 351 16.53 -15.70 10.88
CA ASN A 351 15.29 -15.51 11.65
C ASN A 351 15.37 -14.27 12.54
N TYR A 352 16.50 -14.08 13.23
CA TYR A 352 16.76 -12.91 14.05
C TYR A 352 16.58 -11.60 13.29
N ARG A 353 17.13 -11.51 12.06
CA ARG A 353 17.01 -10.28 11.25
C ARG A 353 15.57 -10.04 10.80
N ARG A 354 14.88 -11.09 10.35
CA ARG A 354 13.49 -11.02 9.88
C ARG A 354 12.55 -10.57 11.00
N GLU A 355 12.66 -11.19 12.16
CA GLU A 355 11.73 -10.96 13.26
C GLU A 355 12.01 -9.69 14.05
N LYS A 356 13.27 -9.31 14.24
CA LYS A 356 13.60 -8.17 15.10
C LYS A 356 13.68 -6.84 14.35
N PHE A 357 14.16 -6.85 13.11
CA PHE A 357 14.58 -5.61 12.46
C PHE A 357 13.77 -5.21 11.25
N LEU A 358 13.30 -6.17 10.46
CA LEU A 358 12.56 -5.86 9.23
C LEU A 358 11.06 -5.76 9.51
N LYS A 359 10.48 -4.60 9.19
CA LYS A 359 9.05 -4.34 9.32
C LYS A 359 8.47 -3.74 8.05
N GLY A 360 7.36 -4.27 7.55
CA GLY A 360 6.52 -3.56 6.61
C GLY A 360 5.97 -2.28 7.23
N ILE A 361 5.47 -1.39 6.39
CA ILE A 361 4.83 -0.15 6.82
C ILE A 361 3.36 -0.19 6.46
N LYS A 362 2.52 0.25 7.38
CA LYS A 362 1.10 0.51 7.15
C LYS A 362 0.88 2.01 6.95
N TYR A 363 0.27 2.39 5.84
CA TYR A 363 0.01 3.80 5.52
C TYR A 363 -1.21 4.37 6.29
N SER A 364 -1.27 5.70 6.37
CA SER A 364 -2.12 6.52 7.24
C SER A 364 -3.58 6.71 6.80
N GLY A 365 -4.18 5.73 6.10
CA GLY A 365 -5.59 5.84 5.67
C GLY A 365 -5.79 6.61 4.35
N TYR A 366 -7.01 7.12 4.11
CA TYR A 366 -7.37 7.94 2.94
C TYR A 366 -8.14 9.20 3.35
N LEU A 367 -8.17 10.24 2.50
CA LEU A 367 -8.74 11.57 2.84
C LEU A 367 -10.28 11.61 2.89
N GLY A 368 -10.96 10.83 2.05
CA GLY A 368 -12.42 10.87 1.92
C GLY A 368 -12.90 12.15 1.21
N GLU A 369 -14.22 12.36 1.19
CA GLU A 369 -14.87 13.52 0.55
C GLU A 369 -15.80 14.23 1.53
N ASN A 370 -15.94 15.56 1.41
CA ASN A 370 -16.97 16.29 2.13
C ASN A 370 -18.34 15.93 1.55
N LYS A 371 -19.24 15.43 2.39
CA LYS A 371 -20.58 14.97 1.99
C LYS A 371 -21.63 15.65 2.83
N GLU A 372 -22.80 15.85 2.24
CA GLU A 372 -23.97 16.30 2.98
C GLU A 372 -24.52 15.09 3.75
N LEU A 373 -24.30 15.07 5.06
CA LEU A 373 -24.70 13.97 5.94
C LEU A 373 -25.94 14.38 6.71
N PHE A 374 -27.01 13.60 6.56
CA PHE A 374 -28.30 13.89 7.19
C PHE A 374 -28.26 13.78 8.73
N ILE A 375 -27.43 12.88 9.26
CA ILE A 375 -27.24 12.69 10.69
C ILE A 375 -25.81 13.10 11.03
N ASP A 376 -25.63 13.88 12.09
CA ASP A 376 -24.29 14.19 12.60
C ASP A 376 -23.54 12.87 12.87
N PRO A 377 -22.30 12.72 12.35
CA PRO A 377 -21.57 11.47 12.47
C PRO A 377 -21.36 11.02 13.91
N TYR A 378 -21.12 11.94 14.86
CA TYR A 378 -20.95 11.59 16.26
C TYR A 378 -22.23 11.00 16.86
N TYR A 379 -23.39 11.60 16.58
CA TYR A 379 -24.66 11.07 17.06
C TYR A 379 -25.03 9.75 16.39
N LEU A 380 -24.72 9.57 15.11
CA LEU A 380 -24.87 8.28 14.45
C LEU A 380 -24.00 7.21 15.13
N GLY A 381 -22.74 7.53 15.43
CA GLY A 381 -21.81 6.62 16.10
C GLY A 381 -22.31 6.23 17.49
N ALA A 382 -22.82 7.21 18.25
CA ALA A 382 -23.42 6.96 19.55
C ALA A 382 -24.67 6.06 19.47
N TYR A 383 -25.54 6.28 18.47
CA TYR A 383 -26.71 5.44 18.22
C TYR A 383 -26.32 4.00 17.88
N LEU A 384 -25.30 3.83 17.03
CA LEU A 384 -24.82 2.52 16.61
C LEU A 384 -24.13 1.76 17.76
N GLY A 385 -23.39 2.46 18.62
CA GLY A 385 -22.71 1.87 19.77
C GLY A 385 -23.65 1.49 20.91
N ASN A 386 -24.77 2.20 21.08
CA ASN A 386 -25.71 1.88 22.16
C ASN A 386 -26.31 0.48 21.98
N GLY A 387 -26.06 -0.43 22.94
CA GLY A 387 -26.58 -1.81 22.94
C GLY A 387 -28.10 -1.93 23.13
N CYS A 388 -28.77 -0.85 23.52
CA CYS A 388 -30.23 -0.82 23.60
C CYS A 388 -30.84 -0.68 22.20
N SER A 389 -31.39 -1.77 21.68
CA SER A 389 -32.54 -1.69 20.78
C SER A 389 -33.74 -1.26 21.62
N TYR A 390 -34.11 0.02 21.57
CA TYR A 390 -35.46 0.40 21.98
C TYR A 390 -36.41 -0.26 20.97
N ASP A 391 -37.10 -1.31 21.43
CA ASP A 391 -38.22 -1.94 20.73
C ASP A 391 -39.44 -1.03 20.64
#